data_AF-A0A285IAA9-F1
#
_entry.id   AF-A0A285IAA9-F1
#
_cell.length_a   1.000
_cell.length_b   1.000
_cell.length_c   1.000
_cell.angle_alpha   90.00
_cell.angle_beta   90.00
_cell.angle_gamma   90.00
#
_symmetry.space_group_name_H-M   'P 1'
#
loop_
_entity.id
_entity.type
_entity.pdbx_description
1 polymer ?
#
loop_
_entity_poly.entity_id
_entity_poly.type
_entity_poly.pdbx_seq_one_letter_code
_entity_poly.pdbx_strand_id
1 'polypeptide(L)'
;MKNDINKRAINTKALIAILFTISLIIFSEQAFDAAVSGLHTWWEVVFPALLPFFIMAEILMGLGVVHFMGTLLEPLMQPIFKVPGVGAFAFAMGLASGYPIGAKITGNLRREKLCTQAEGERLVSFTNTADPLFMIGAVAKVTI
;
A
#
# COMPACT_ATOMS: atom_id res chain seq x y z
N MET A 1 17.41 -26.69 -26.75
CA MET A 1 17.81 -26.66 -25.31
C MET A 1 17.10 -25.58 -24.47
N LYS A 2 16.55 -24.48 -25.02
CA LYS A 2 15.75 -23.49 -24.24
C LYS A 2 14.32 -23.97 -23.89
N ASN A 3 13.73 -24.88 -24.67
CA ASN A 3 12.35 -25.35 -24.47
C ASN A 3 12.15 -26.27 -23.26
N ASP A 4 13.17 -27.03 -22.85
CA ASP A 4 13.05 -27.99 -21.73
C ASP A 4 13.12 -27.33 -20.36
N ILE A 5 13.84 -26.21 -20.25
CA ILE A 5 13.95 -25.42 -19.02
C ILE A 5 12.59 -24.81 -18.65
N ASN A 6 11.83 -24.33 -19.65
CA ASN A 6 10.51 -23.74 -19.41
C ASN A 6 9.48 -24.82 -19.03
N LYS A 7 9.53 -26.01 -19.63
CA LYS A 7 8.67 -27.15 -19.26
C LYS A 7 8.90 -27.62 -17.82
N ARG A 8 10.15 -27.71 -17.35
CA ARG A 8 10.44 -28.06 -15.95
C ARG A 8 9.91 -27.00 -14.99
N ALA A 9 10.12 -25.72 -15.29
CA ALA A 9 9.58 -24.62 -14.47
C ALA A 9 8.05 -24.62 -14.39
N ILE A 10 7.37 -24.93 -15.49
CA ILE A 10 5.90 -25.08 -15.54
C ILE A 10 5.45 -26.26 -14.68
N ASN A 11 6.11 -27.41 -14.78
CA ASN A 11 5.77 -28.60 -14.00
C ASN A 11 6.01 -28.38 -12.49
N THR A 12 7.06 -27.67 -12.10
CA THR A 12 7.32 -27.32 -10.70
C THR A 12 6.25 -26.39 -10.14
N LYS A 13 5.86 -25.34 -10.89
CA LYS A 13 4.77 -24.44 -10.47
C LYS A 13 3.44 -25.18 -10.33
N ALA A 14 3.13 -26.08 -11.29
CA ALA A 14 1.92 -26.90 -11.25
C ALA A 14 1.92 -27.84 -10.04
N LEU A 15 3.04 -28.49 -9.72
CA LEU A 15 3.16 -29.36 -8.56
C LEU A 15 2.96 -28.59 -7.25
N ILE A 16 3.56 -27.40 -7.11
CA ILE A 16 3.36 -26.52 -5.95
C ILE A 16 1.88 -26.12 -5.82
N ALA A 17 1.23 -25.76 -6.92
CA ALA A 17 -0.18 -25.39 -6.92
C ALA A 17 -1.09 -26.56 -6.49
N ILE A 18 -0.80 -27.78 -6.97
CA ILE A 18 -1.54 -28.99 -6.58
C ILE A 18 -1.33 -29.29 -5.09
N LEU A 19 -0.09 -29.25 -4.61
CA LEU A 19 0.22 -29.46 -3.19
C LEU A 19 -0.45 -28.42 -2.28
N PHE A 20 -0.45 -27.15 -2.70
CA PHE A 20 -1.14 -26.08 -1.98
C PHE A 20 -2.65 -26.31 -1.95
N THR A 21 -3.24 -26.71 -3.07
CA THR A 21 -4.68 -27.02 -3.17
C THR A 21 -5.07 -28.19 -2.28
N ILE A 22 -4.28 -29.28 -2.29
CA ILE A 22 -4.51 -30.43 -1.41
C ILE A 22 -4.40 -30.01 0.06
N SER A 23 -3.43 -29.16 0.40
CA SER A 23 -3.28 -28.63 1.76
C SER A 23 -4.48 -27.79 2.17
N LEU A 24 -5.01 -26.94 1.29
CA LEU A 24 -6.24 -26.18 1.57
C LEU A 24 -7.47 -27.06 1.76
N ILE A 25 -7.55 -28.20 1.07
CA ILE A 25 -8.66 -29.14 1.24
C ILE A 25 -8.55 -29.86 2.60
N ILE A 26 -7.36 -30.37 2.94
CA ILE A 26 -7.10 -31.08 4.19
C ILE A 26 -7.26 -30.17 5.41
N PHE A 27 -6.75 -28.94 5.34
CA PHE A 27 -6.78 -27.95 6.41
C PHE A 27 -7.86 -26.88 6.21
N SER A 28 -8.96 -27.23 5.55
CA SER A 28 -10.02 -26.28 5.15
C SER A 28 -10.66 -25.57 6.35
N GLU A 29 -10.82 -26.27 7.47
CA GLU A 29 -11.34 -25.70 8.72
C GLU A 29 -10.38 -24.64 9.31
N GLN A 30 -9.09 -24.97 9.43
CA GLN A 30 -8.10 -24.00 9.93
C GLN A 30 -7.93 -22.81 8.98
N ALA A 31 -8.01 -23.04 7.67
CA ALA A 31 -7.97 -21.98 6.67
C ALA A 31 -9.19 -21.05 6.78
N PHE A 32 -10.37 -21.61 7.04
CA PHE A 32 -11.60 -20.84 7.23
C PHE A 32 -11.56 -20.02 8.53
N ASP A 33 -11.18 -20.65 9.64
CA ASP A 33 -11.06 -19.97 10.94
C ASP A 33 -10.02 -18.84 10.89
N ALA A 34 -8.87 -19.09 10.24
CA ALA A 34 -7.86 -18.06 10.02
C ALA A 34 -8.39 -16.90 9.16
N ALA A 35 -9.20 -17.19 8.13
CA ALA A 35 -9.82 -16.15 7.31
C ALA A 35 -10.84 -15.31 8.11
N VAL A 36 -11.67 -15.96 8.95
CA VAL A 36 -12.63 -15.26 9.83
C VAL A 36 -11.90 -14.41 10.87
N SER A 37 -10.85 -14.94 11.50
CA SER A 37 -10.02 -14.20 12.45
C SER A 37 -9.31 -13.00 11.79
N GLY A 38 -8.79 -13.20 10.57
CA GLY A 38 -8.23 -12.13 9.76
C GLY A 38 -9.26 -11.06 9.40
N LEU A 39 -10.49 -11.45 9.06
CA LEU A 39 -11.59 -10.53 8.77
C LEU A 39 -12.00 -9.73 10.02
N HIS A 40 -12.06 -10.36 11.18
CA HIS A 40 -12.35 -9.70 12.45
C HIS A 40 -11.30 -8.64 12.78
N THR A 41 -10.01 -9.01 12.63
CA THR A 41 -8.89 -8.09 12.83
C THR A 41 -8.96 -6.91 11.86
N TRP A 42 -9.30 -7.17 10.60
CA TRP A 42 -9.51 -6.13 9.62
C TRP A 42 -10.67 -5.20 10.01
N TRP A 43 -11.80 -5.75 10.45
CA TRP A 43 -12.99 -4.97 10.81
C TRP A 43 -12.80 -4.12 12.08
N GLU A 44 -12.11 -4.64 13.09
CA GLU A 44 -11.95 -3.94 14.38
C GLU A 44 -10.80 -2.94 14.39
N VAL A 45 -9.72 -3.23 13.66
CA VAL A 45 -8.50 -2.45 13.72
C VAL A 45 -8.27 -1.69 12.42
N VAL A 46 -8.23 -2.39 11.29
CA VAL A 46 -7.80 -1.79 10.02
C VAL A 46 -8.85 -0.84 9.45
N PHE A 47 -10.11 -1.25 9.43
CA PHE A 47 -11.20 -0.44 8.86
C PHE A 47 -11.42 0.88 9.64
N PRO A 48 -11.57 0.89 10.97
CA PRO A 48 -11.81 2.12 11.71
C PRO A 48 -10.57 3.03 11.74
N ALA A 49 -9.37 2.45 11.66
CA ALA A 49 -8.13 3.22 11.59
C ALA A 49 -7.96 3.90 10.22
N LEU A 50 -8.15 3.20 9.10
CA LEU A 50 -7.87 3.74 7.77
C LEU A 50 -8.98 4.65 7.22
N LEU A 51 -10.25 4.37 7.54
CA LEU A 51 -11.40 5.12 7.02
C LEU A 51 -11.32 6.65 7.27
N PRO A 52 -11.03 7.16 8.47
CA PRO A 52 -10.94 8.60 8.69
C PRO A 52 -9.83 9.24 7.86
N PHE A 53 -8.69 8.57 7.68
CA PHE A 53 -7.60 9.07 6.83
C PHE A 53 -7.99 9.07 5.35
N PHE A 54 -8.72 8.05 4.87
CA PHE A 54 -9.23 8.05 3.51
C PHE A 54 -10.17 9.23 3.26
N ILE A 55 -11.15 9.45 4.15
CA ILE A 55 -12.09 10.56 4.03
C ILE A 55 -11.35 11.89 4.05
N MET A 56 -10.42 12.07 4.99
CA MET A 56 -9.65 13.31 5.10
C MET A 56 -8.75 13.54 3.88
N ALA A 57 -8.11 12.50 3.35
CA ALA A 57 -7.34 12.59 2.12
C ALA A 57 -8.20 13.06 0.93
N GLU A 58 -9.40 12.50 0.75
CA GLU A 58 -10.31 12.90 -0.33
C GLU A 58 -10.79 14.34 -0.17
N ILE A 59 -11.16 14.75 1.04
CA ILE A 59 -11.57 16.13 1.33
C ILE A 59 -10.43 17.11 1.01
N LEU A 60 -9.21 16.83 1.49
CA LEU A 60 -8.05 17.69 1.26
C LEU A 60 -7.63 17.74 -0.22
N MET A 61 -7.76 16.62 -0.95
CA MET A 61 -7.57 16.59 -2.40
C MET A 61 -8.62 17.43 -3.12
N GLY A 62 -9.90 17.26 -2.78
CA GLY A 62 -11.01 18.02 -3.39
C GLY A 62 -10.96 19.53 -3.10
N LEU A 63 -10.43 19.92 -1.94
CA LEU A 63 -10.23 21.33 -1.56
C LEU A 63 -8.98 21.96 -2.20
N GLY A 64 -8.15 21.19 -2.89
CA GLY A 64 -6.93 21.69 -3.52
C GLY A 64 -5.76 21.94 -2.55
N VAL A 65 -5.86 21.50 -1.29
CA VAL A 65 -4.81 21.65 -0.27
C VAL A 65 -3.50 20.99 -0.71
N VAL A 66 -3.60 19.95 -1.54
CA VAL A 66 -2.46 19.26 -2.19
C VAL A 66 -1.55 20.21 -2.94
N HIS A 67 -2.12 21.19 -3.66
CA HIS A 67 -1.36 22.14 -4.44
C HIS A 67 -0.66 23.14 -3.52
N PHE A 68 -1.35 23.62 -2.48
CA PHE A 68 -0.77 24.52 -1.48
C PHE A 68 0.39 23.86 -0.72
N MET A 69 0.16 22.66 -0.18
CA MET A 69 1.23 21.88 0.46
C MET A 69 2.33 21.54 -0.52
N GLY A 70 1.96 21.28 -1.77
CA GLY A 70 2.89 20.96 -2.84
C GLY A 70 3.86 22.10 -3.10
N THR A 71 3.36 23.33 -3.29
CA THR A 71 4.20 24.52 -3.48
C THR A 71 5.04 24.86 -2.25
N LEU A 72 4.51 24.65 -1.05
CA LEU A 72 5.24 24.91 0.20
C LEU A 72 6.42 23.94 0.40
N LEU A 73 6.22 22.66 0.07
CA LEU A 73 7.21 21.59 0.27
C LEU A 73 8.02 21.26 -0.99
N GLU A 74 7.70 21.87 -2.13
CA GLU A 74 8.48 21.82 -3.37
C GLU A 74 9.99 22.05 -3.19
N PRO A 75 10.46 23.08 -2.44
CA PRO A 75 11.89 23.30 -2.22
C PRO A 75 12.59 22.16 -1.47
N LEU A 76 11.86 21.30 -0.76
CA LEU A 76 12.39 20.12 -0.08
C LEU A 76 12.29 18.87 -0.97
N MET A 77 11.13 18.66 -1.60
CA MET A 77 10.84 17.46 -2.39
C MET A 77 11.69 17.35 -3.65
N GLN A 78 11.93 18.46 -4.33
CA GLN A 78 12.61 18.48 -5.62
C GLN A 78 14.11 18.12 -5.52
N PRO A 79 14.91 18.68 -4.58
CA PRO A 79 16.32 18.32 -4.44
C PRO A 79 16.55 16.95 -3.78
N ILE A 80 15.73 16.55 -2.80
CA ILE A 80 15.95 15.30 -2.05
C ILE A 80 15.37 14.09 -2.79
N PHE A 81 14.14 14.20 -3.28
CA PHE A 81 13.38 13.06 -3.81
C PHE A 81 13.18 13.08 -5.32
N LYS A 82 13.50 14.20 -6.00
CA LYS A 82 13.33 14.37 -7.46
C LYS A 82 11.90 14.02 -7.92
N VAL A 83 10.92 14.51 -7.16
CA VAL A 83 9.48 14.42 -7.43
C VAL A 83 8.86 15.82 -7.35
N PRO A 84 7.74 16.06 -8.04
CA PRO A 84 7.09 17.36 -8.03
C PRO A 84 6.56 17.69 -6.63
N GLY A 85 6.41 18.99 -6.33
CA GLY A 85 5.95 19.47 -5.02
C GLY A 85 4.66 18.79 -4.56
N VAL A 86 3.70 18.56 -5.46
CA VAL A 86 2.44 17.83 -5.17
C VAL A 86 2.64 16.43 -4.56
N GLY A 87 3.80 15.81 -4.80
CA GLY A 87 4.18 14.54 -4.17
C GLY A 87 4.43 14.66 -2.66
N ALA A 88 4.66 15.86 -2.13
CA ALA A 88 4.78 16.12 -0.70
C ALA A 88 3.53 15.70 0.07
N PHE A 89 2.35 15.91 -0.52
CA PHE A 89 1.09 15.50 0.09
C PHE A 89 0.98 13.97 0.17
N ALA A 90 1.32 13.26 -0.92
CA ALA A 90 1.36 11.80 -0.93
C ALA A 90 2.39 11.25 0.09
N PHE A 91 3.50 11.96 0.28
CA PHE A 91 4.51 11.62 1.29
C PHE A 91 4.03 11.84 2.72
N ALA A 92 3.49 13.01 3.03
CA ALA A 92 2.95 13.30 4.35
C ALA A 92 1.82 12.33 4.73
N MET A 93 0.88 12.09 3.80
CA MET A 93 -0.21 11.14 4.03
C MET A 93 0.30 9.70 4.10
N GLY A 94 1.27 9.31 3.28
CA GLY A 94 1.92 8.00 3.36
C GLY A 94 2.60 7.75 4.70
N LEU A 95 3.25 8.77 5.28
CA LEU A 95 3.83 8.68 6.62
C LEU A 95 2.78 8.64 7.74
N ALA A 96 1.65 9.33 7.58
CA ALA A 96 0.60 9.41 8.60
C ALA A 96 -0.37 8.21 8.59
N SER A 97 -0.53 7.54 7.44
CA SER A 97 -1.56 6.53 7.24
C SER A 97 -1.10 5.25 6.55
N GLY A 98 0.14 5.22 6.06
CA GLY A 98 0.78 4.02 5.52
C GLY A 98 0.16 3.49 4.24
N TYR A 99 0.34 2.19 4.01
CA TYR A 99 -0.35 1.45 2.95
C TYR A 99 -1.85 1.31 3.29
N PRO A 100 -2.78 1.53 2.33
CA PRO A 100 -2.59 1.79 0.89
C PRO A 100 -2.76 3.25 0.46
N ILE A 101 -2.85 4.18 1.41
CA ILE A 101 -3.25 5.57 1.14
C ILE A 101 -2.22 6.29 0.27
N GLY A 102 -0.92 6.18 0.60
CA GLY A 102 0.16 6.81 -0.17
C GLY A 102 0.18 6.37 -1.64
N ALA A 103 -0.06 5.07 -1.88
CA ALA A 103 -0.16 4.50 -3.22
C ALA A 103 -1.40 5.03 -3.97
N LYS A 104 -2.54 5.12 -3.29
CA LYS A 104 -3.78 5.64 -3.87
C LYS A 104 -3.67 7.11 -4.25
N ILE A 105 -3.10 7.94 -3.39
CA ILE A 105 -2.87 9.38 -3.67
C ILE A 105 -1.88 9.54 -4.83
N THR A 106 -0.77 8.80 -4.82
CA THR A 106 0.20 8.81 -5.93
C THR A 106 -0.46 8.44 -7.26
N GLY A 107 -1.35 7.44 -7.26
CA GLY A 107 -2.16 7.08 -8.42
C GLY A 107 -3.11 8.18 -8.89
N ASN A 108 -3.74 8.91 -7.95
CA ASN A 108 -4.56 10.09 -8.27
C ASN A 108 -3.74 11.20 -8.93
N LEU A 109 -2.59 11.58 -8.34
CA LEU A 109 -1.69 12.60 -8.90
C LEU A 109 -1.27 12.27 -10.33
N ARG A 110 -1.02 10.98 -10.62
CA ARG A 110 -0.69 10.52 -11.98
C ARG A 110 -1.88 10.62 -12.93
N ARG A 111 -3.08 10.21 -12.50
CA ARG A 111 -4.32 10.32 -13.31
C ARG A 111 -4.64 11.77 -13.65
N GLU A 112 -4.38 12.68 -12.72
CA GLU A 112 -4.55 14.12 -12.89
C GLU A 112 -3.39 14.79 -13.65
N LYS A 113 -2.39 14.00 -14.10
CA LYS A 113 -1.19 14.47 -14.83
C LYS A 113 -0.35 15.48 -14.05
N LEU A 114 -0.46 15.49 -12.73
CA LEU A 114 0.35 16.32 -11.83
C LEU A 114 1.76 15.73 -11.60
N CYS A 115 2.00 14.48 -12.01
CA CYS A 115 3.31 13.86 -12.03
C CYS A 115 3.53 12.99 -13.29
N THR A 116 4.79 12.85 -13.69
CA THR A 116 5.21 11.90 -14.72
C THR A 116 5.18 10.46 -14.19
N GLN A 117 5.24 9.48 -15.09
CA GLN A 117 5.28 8.07 -14.69
C GLN A 117 6.49 7.77 -13.79
N ALA A 118 7.69 8.22 -14.18
CA ALA A 118 8.90 7.98 -13.42
C ALA A 118 8.88 8.66 -12.05
N GLU A 119 8.27 9.84 -11.93
CA GLU A 119 8.07 10.51 -10.64
C GLU A 119 7.05 9.79 -9.78
N GLY A 120 5.95 9.30 -10.36
CA GLY A 120 4.95 8.50 -9.66
C GLY A 120 5.52 7.17 -9.15
N GLU A 121 6.32 6.47 -9.96
CA GLU A 121 7.00 5.23 -9.56
C GLU A 121 7.98 5.47 -8.41
N ARG A 122 8.76 6.56 -8.48
CA ARG A 122 9.62 6.98 -7.36
C ARG A 122 8.78 7.27 -6.13
N LEU A 123 7.76 8.11 -6.26
CA LEU A 123 6.88 8.52 -5.17
C LEU A 123 6.25 7.31 -4.48
N VAL A 124 5.71 6.35 -5.24
CA VAL A 124 5.11 5.14 -4.66
C VAL A 124 6.14 4.30 -3.90
N SER A 125 7.39 4.27 -4.34
CA SER A 125 8.44 3.44 -3.73
C SER A 125 8.80 3.85 -2.30
N PHE A 126 8.60 5.12 -1.93
CA PHE A 126 8.91 5.62 -0.58
C PHE A 126 7.69 6.16 0.18
N THR A 127 6.53 6.28 -0.46
CA THR A 127 5.25 6.62 0.21
C THR A 127 4.43 5.38 0.56
N ASN A 128 4.83 4.22 0.06
CA ASN A 128 4.23 2.93 0.38
C ASN A 128 4.99 2.21 1.50
N THR A 129 5.09 2.84 2.67
CA THR A 129 5.71 2.21 3.84
C THR A 129 4.62 1.73 4.80
N ALA A 130 4.91 0.72 5.60
CA ALA A 130 4.12 0.48 6.81
C ALA A 130 4.27 1.72 7.69
N ASP A 131 3.16 2.35 8.04
CA ASP A 131 3.17 3.58 8.81
C ASP A 131 3.71 3.27 10.22
N PRO A 132 4.69 4.03 10.74
CA PRO A 132 5.19 3.86 12.10
C PRO A 132 4.07 3.90 13.16
N LEU A 133 3.02 4.70 12.93
CA LEU A 133 1.87 4.80 13.82
C LEU A 133 1.05 3.50 13.84
N PHE A 134 0.86 2.82 12.71
CA PHE A 134 0.21 1.53 12.55
C PHE A 134 1.06 0.43 13.16
N MET A 135 2.37 0.44 12.91
CA MET A 135 3.30 -0.49 13.55
C MET A 135 3.23 -0.34 15.09
N ILE A 136 3.23 0.88 15.61
CA ILE A 136 3.09 1.13 17.05
C ILE A 136 1.68 0.74 17.56
N GLY A 137 0.62 1.12 16.85
CA GLY A 137 -0.76 0.91 17.31
C GLY A 137 -1.26 -0.53 17.20
N ALA A 138 -0.92 -1.23 16.11
CA ALA A 138 -1.35 -2.59 15.82
C ALA A 138 -0.38 -3.65 16.38
N VAL A 139 0.93 -3.40 16.38
CA VAL A 139 1.93 -4.37 16.89
C VAL A 139 2.23 -4.14 18.37
N ALA A 140 2.32 -2.91 18.86
CA ALA A 140 2.66 -2.68 20.27
C ALA A 140 1.50 -2.95 21.24
N LYS A 141 0.24 -2.91 20.79
CA LYS A 141 -0.92 -3.30 21.62
C LYS A 141 -1.10 -4.82 21.75
N VAL A 142 -0.44 -5.64 20.93
CA VAL A 142 -0.51 -7.11 21.02
C VAL A 142 0.37 -7.68 22.15
N THR A 143 0.92 -6.83 23.04
CA THR A 143 1.83 -7.28 24.12
C THR A 143 1.43 -6.79 25.53
N ILE A 144 0.25 -6.21 25.73
CA ILE A 144 -0.23 -5.87 27.10
C ILE A 144 -1.66 -6.36 27.30
#